data_AF-A0A7S2JZ89-F1
#
_entry.id   AF-A0A7S2JZ89-F1
#
_cell.length_a   1.000
_cell.length_b   1.000
_cell.length_c   1.000
_cell.angle_alpha   90.00
_cell.angle_beta   90.00
_cell.angle_gamma   90.00
#
_symmetry.space_group_name_H-M   'P 1'
#
loop_
_entity.id
_entity.type
_entity.pdbx_description
1 polymer ?
#
loop_
_entity_poly.entity_id
_entity_poly.type
_entity_poly.pdbx_seq_one_letter_code
_entity_poly.pdbx_strand_id
1 'polypeptide(L)'
;DQELMHRGDVRVEAAVREELQRPSPTRIWSIAKAYDLGMNTEEVHQLTKIDRWFLAKLHHIHRLRLSLRSMDFPELTANPALLREAKRCGFADRQIARDLRPKEAGVPPSPMKDDTVYTSGRVKEDHVRQLRRRLQVFPVVKQIDTLAAEFPAETNYLYLTYGGTEHDVPPSGSRAAGDAPAASPRRAQRRTDSKDSVQAPMASKIIVLGCGCYRIGSSVEFDWCSVSCIKTLRGLGHEAIVINCNPETVSTDFDESDKLYFEELSQETVLDIAAIEQPAGVVVSVGGQT
;
A
#
# COMPACT_ATOMS: atom_id res chain seq x y z
N ASP A 1 -17.21 39.58 10.42
CA ASP A 1 -16.71 38.19 10.36
C ASP A 1 -17.23 37.38 9.17
N GLN A 2 -18.55 37.27 8.93
CA GLN A 2 -19.08 36.54 7.76
C GLN A 2 -18.65 37.11 6.39
N GLU A 3 -18.61 38.45 6.24
CA GLU A 3 -18.11 39.07 4.99
C GLU A 3 -16.61 38.84 4.74
N LEU A 4 -15.81 38.72 5.80
CA LEU A 4 -14.37 38.46 5.72
C LEU A 4 -14.11 36.99 5.35
N MET A 5 -14.89 36.06 5.91
CA MET A 5 -14.86 34.64 5.52
C MET A 5 -15.31 34.46 4.06
N HIS A 6 -16.41 35.10 3.67
CA HIS A 6 -16.91 35.04 2.30
C HIS A 6 -15.92 35.63 1.28
N ARG A 7 -15.27 36.76 1.60
CA ARG A 7 -14.18 37.32 0.78
C ARG A 7 -12.94 36.41 0.70
N GLY A 8 -12.65 35.67 1.76
CA GLY A 8 -11.58 34.68 1.80
C GLY A 8 -11.86 33.50 0.87
N ASP A 9 -13.06 32.93 0.95
CA ASP A 9 -13.47 31.79 0.13
C ASP A 9 -13.50 32.13 -1.37
N VAL A 10 -13.98 33.33 -1.74
CA VAL A 10 -13.98 33.79 -3.13
C VAL A 10 -12.56 33.90 -3.71
N ARG A 11 -11.59 34.38 -2.92
CA ARG A 11 -10.18 34.45 -3.37
C ARG A 11 -9.57 33.06 -3.53
N VAL A 12 -9.87 32.14 -2.62
CA VAL A 12 -9.38 30.76 -2.68
C VAL A 12 -9.98 30.04 -3.90
N GLU A 13 -11.26 30.21 -4.16
CA GLU A 13 -11.93 29.62 -5.33
C GLU A 13 -11.30 30.12 -6.64
N ALA A 14 -11.06 31.43 -6.77
CA ALA A 14 -10.40 32.00 -7.95
C ALA A 14 -9.00 31.40 -8.17
N ALA A 15 -8.19 31.28 -7.12
CA ALA A 15 -6.86 30.68 -7.20
C ALA A 15 -6.92 29.19 -7.61
N VAL A 16 -7.87 28.43 -7.06
CA VAL A 16 -8.08 27.02 -7.45
C VAL A 16 -8.48 26.93 -8.93
N ARG A 17 -9.40 27.78 -9.40
CA ARG A 17 -9.82 27.80 -10.82
C ARG A 17 -8.65 28.11 -11.76
N GLU A 18 -7.75 29.03 -11.39
CA GLU A 18 -6.54 29.33 -12.18
C GLU A 18 -5.59 28.12 -12.22
N GLU A 19 -5.33 27.51 -11.07
CA GLU A 19 -4.44 26.34 -10.93
C GLU A 19 -4.98 25.12 -11.69
N LEU A 20 -6.30 24.94 -11.75
CA LEU A 20 -6.91 23.85 -12.52
C LEU A 20 -6.68 24.00 -14.03
N GLN A 21 -6.56 25.22 -14.55
CA GLN A 21 -6.33 25.47 -15.98
C GLN A 21 -4.89 25.22 -16.41
N ARG A 22 -3.92 25.32 -15.49
CA ARG A 22 -2.49 25.19 -15.79
C ARG A 22 -1.95 23.86 -15.24
N PRO A 23 -1.38 22.98 -16.07
CA PRO A 23 -0.70 21.78 -15.57
C PRO A 23 0.39 22.13 -14.55
N SER A 24 0.32 21.54 -13.37
CA SER A 24 1.28 21.74 -12.28
C SER A 24 1.46 20.45 -11.46
N PRO A 25 2.56 20.32 -10.69
CA PRO A 25 2.75 19.18 -9.78
C PRO A 25 1.69 19.10 -8.67
N THR A 26 1.04 20.22 -8.33
CA THR A 26 0.03 20.33 -7.27
C THR A 26 -1.41 20.19 -7.78
N ARG A 27 -1.61 20.09 -9.09
CA ARG A 27 -2.94 20.11 -9.74
C ARG A 27 -3.90 19.06 -9.19
N ILE A 28 -3.41 17.86 -8.83
CA ILE A 28 -4.25 16.80 -8.27
C ILE A 28 -4.86 17.20 -6.92
N TRP A 29 -4.12 17.96 -6.10
CA TRP A 29 -4.61 18.48 -4.84
C TRP A 29 -5.59 19.63 -5.05
N SER A 30 -5.37 20.45 -6.07
CA SER A 30 -6.30 21.51 -6.47
C SER A 30 -7.64 20.95 -6.95
N ILE A 31 -7.66 19.79 -7.61
CA ILE A 31 -8.89 19.06 -7.94
C ILE A 31 -9.63 18.64 -6.66
N ALA A 32 -8.93 18.06 -5.69
CA ALA A 32 -9.54 17.69 -4.42
C ALA A 32 -10.11 18.92 -3.67
N LYS A 33 -9.36 20.04 -3.68
CA LYS A 33 -9.82 21.31 -3.10
C LYS A 33 -11.01 21.90 -3.85
N ALA A 34 -11.08 21.72 -5.16
CA ALA A 34 -12.23 22.16 -5.95
C ALA A 34 -13.52 21.44 -5.54
N TYR A 35 -13.45 20.13 -5.29
CA TYR A 35 -14.58 19.39 -4.73
C TYR A 35 -14.92 19.84 -3.31
N ASP A 36 -13.92 20.12 -2.45
CA ASP A 36 -14.17 20.70 -1.12
C ASP A 36 -14.91 22.07 -1.20
N LEU A 37 -14.72 22.82 -2.29
CA LEU A 37 -15.41 24.09 -2.56
C LEU A 37 -16.77 23.91 -3.27
N GLY A 38 -17.19 22.67 -3.53
CA GLY A 38 -18.49 22.36 -4.11
C GLY A 38 -18.55 22.37 -5.64
N MET A 39 -17.42 22.51 -6.35
CA MET A 39 -17.41 22.38 -7.80
C MET A 39 -17.81 20.95 -8.22
N ASN A 40 -18.59 20.82 -9.28
CA ASN A 40 -18.98 19.52 -9.80
C ASN A 40 -17.99 18.98 -10.85
N THR A 41 -18.18 17.71 -11.25
CA THR A 41 -17.31 17.03 -12.22
C THR A 41 -17.23 17.74 -13.57
N GLU A 42 -18.32 18.34 -14.04
CA GLU A 42 -18.34 19.05 -15.33
C GLU A 42 -17.52 20.34 -15.26
N GLU A 43 -17.65 21.11 -14.18
CA GLU A 43 -16.85 22.34 -13.99
C GLU A 43 -15.35 22.03 -13.95
N VAL A 44 -14.95 21.01 -13.19
CA VAL A 44 -13.55 20.58 -13.11
C VAL A 44 -13.06 20.04 -14.46
N HIS A 45 -13.90 19.32 -15.21
CA HIS A 45 -13.57 18.88 -16.57
C HIS A 45 -13.31 20.07 -17.50
N GLN A 46 -14.17 21.08 -17.48
CA GLN A 46 -14.02 22.24 -18.35
C GLN A 46 -12.72 23.01 -18.09
N LEU A 47 -12.27 23.07 -16.83
CA LEU A 47 -11.02 23.72 -16.45
C LEU A 47 -9.79 22.84 -16.76
N THR A 48 -9.86 21.54 -16.47
CA THR A 48 -8.68 20.67 -16.51
C THR A 48 -8.47 19.93 -17.82
N LYS A 49 -9.55 19.70 -18.57
CA LYS A 49 -9.68 18.79 -19.71
C LYS A 49 -9.42 17.31 -19.39
N ILE A 50 -9.32 16.95 -18.10
CA ILE A 50 -9.26 15.55 -17.66
C ILE A 50 -10.63 14.91 -17.91
N ASP A 51 -10.65 13.70 -18.48
CA ASP A 51 -11.90 13.04 -18.82
C ASP A 51 -12.82 12.86 -17.60
N ARG A 52 -14.13 12.98 -17.85
CA ARG A 52 -15.18 12.90 -16.83
C ARG A 52 -15.14 11.57 -16.07
N TRP A 53 -14.74 10.49 -16.72
CA TRP A 53 -14.62 9.18 -16.11
C TRP A 53 -13.62 9.19 -14.94
N PHE A 54 -12.41 9.75 -15.13
CA PHE A 54 -11.42 9.86 -14.06
C PHE A 54 -11.90 10.79 -12.94
N LEU A 55 -12.46 11.94 -13.32
CA LEU A 55 -12.97 12.93 -12.36
C LEU A 55 -14.14 12.38 -11.53
N ALA A 56 -15.01 11.54 -12.12
CA ALA A 56 -16.06 10.86 -11.38
C ALA A 56 -15.49 9.91 -10.30
N LYS A 57 -14.37 9.24 -10.57
CA LYS A 57 -13.68 8.40 -9.57
C LYS A 57 -13.07 9.24 -8.44
N LEU A 58 -12.41 10.36 -8.77
CA LEU A 58 -11.87 11.28 -7.76
C LEU A 58 -12.99 11.90 -6.90
N HIS A 59 -14.11 12.26 -7.52
CA HIS A 59 -15.27 12.77 -6.79
C HIS A 59 -15.89 11.71 -5.88
N HIS A 60 -15.95 10.44 -6.30
CA HIS A 60 -16.37 9.33 -5.43
C HIS A 60 -15.49 9.21 -4.18
N ILE A 61 -14.16 9.25 -4.36
CA ILE A 61 -13.19 9.25 -3.24
C ILE A 61 -13.44 10.45 -2.31
N HIS A 62 -13.66 11.64 -2.86
CA HIS A 62 -14.00 12.82 -2.07
C HIS A 62 -15.31 12.63 -1.27
N ARG A 63 -16.37 12.08 -1.87
CA ARG A 63 -17.62 11.80 -1.17
C ARG A 63 -17.47 10.78 -0.05
N LEU A 64 -16.70 9.71 -0.27
CA LEU A 64 -16.37 8.75 0.79
C LEU A 64 -15.63 9.42 1.96
N ARG A 65 -14.70 10.32 1.66
CA ARG A 65 -14.00 11.10 2.68
C ARG A 65 -14.96 11.97 3.51
N LEU A 66 -15.94 12.61 2.87
CA LEU A 66 -16.97 13.38 3.59
C LEU A 66 -17.81 12.49 4.51
N SER A 67 -18.18 11.29 4.05
CA SER A 67 -18.89 10.30 4.88
C SER A 67 -18.06 9.84 6.09
N LEU A 68 -16.73 9.69 5.93
CA LEU A 68 -15.85 9.39 7.07
C LEU A 68 -15.78 10.57 8.05
N ARG A 69 -15.72 11.80 7.54
CA ARG A 69 -15.70 13.05 8.34
C ARG A 69 -16.95 13.32 9.14
N SER A 70 -18.08 12.76 8.74
CA SER A 70 -19.32 12.87 9.50
C SER A 70 -19.47 11.77 10.55
N MET A 71 -18.49 10.87 10.72
CA MET A 71 -18.56 9.72 11.63
C MET A 71 -17.49 9.76 12.71
N ASP A 72 -17.78 9.15 13.86
CA ASP A 72 -16.80 8.78 14.87
C ASP A 72 -16.37 7.28 14.73
N PHE A 73 -15.43 6.84 15.57
CA PHE A 73 -14.89 5.49 15.50
C PHE A 73 -15.91 4.38 15.83
N PRO A 74 -16.78 4.51 16.86
CA PRO A 74 -17.91 3.61 17.07
C PRO A 74 -18.87 3.51 15.87
N GLU A 75 -19.23 4.65 15.25
CA GLU A 75 -20.08 4.69 14.06
C GLU A 75 -19.46 3.93 12.89
N LEU A 76 -18.15 4.12 12.63
CA LEU A 76 -17.42 3.34 11.63
C LEU A 76 -17.36 1.85 11.98
N THR A 77 -17.16 1.52 13.26
CA THR A 77 -17.13 0.13 13.75
C THR A 77 -18.46 -0.58 13.46
N ALA A 78 -19.58 0.12 13.59
CA ALA A 78 -20.91 -0.38 13.27
C ALA A 78 -21.18 -0.45 11.75
N ASN A 79 -20.29 0.07 10.90
CA ASN A 79 -20.44 0.07 9.44
C ASN A 79 -19.26 -0.58 8.70
N PRO A 80 -19.14 -1.93 8.74
CA PRO A 80 -18.08 -2.66 8.03
C PRO A 80 -18.12 -2.47 6.50
N ALA A 81 -19.29 -2.20 5.93
CA ALA A 81 -19.44 -1.99 4.50
C ALA A 81 -18.72 -0.73 4.02
N LEU A 82 -18.88 0.37 4.77
CA LEU A 82 -18.15 1.62 4.49
C LEU A 82 -16.64 1.45 4.65
N LEU A 83 -16.19 0.73 5.68
CA LEU A 83 -14.76 0.44 5.86
C LEU A 83 -14.20 -0.34 4.67
N ARG A 84 -14.87 -1.41 4.22
CA ARG A 84 -14.45 -2.19 3.04
C ARG A 84 -14.42 -1.34 1.78
N GLU A 85 -15.44 -0.51 1.56
CA GLU A 85 -15.50 0.38 0.40
C GLU A 85 -14.38 1.43 0.43
N ALA A 86 -14.09 2.02 1.60
CA ALA A 86 -12.96 2.92 1.77
C ALA A 86 -11.63 2.24 1.41
N LYS A 87 -11.39 1.02 1.91
CA LYS A 87 -10.17 0.25 1.58
C LYS A 87 -10.09 -0.12 0.10
N ARG A 88 -11.20 -0.48 -0.54
CA ARG A 88 -11.28 -0.74 -2.00
C ARG A 88 -11.01 0.51 -2.83
N CYS A 89 -11.39 1.68 -2.33
CA CYS A 89 -11.08 2.96 -2.95
C CYS A 89 -9.67 3.49 -2.62
N GLY A 90 -8.82 2.69 -1.96
CA GLY A 90 -7.43 3.03 -1.69
C GLY A 90 -7.18 3.92 -0.47
N PHE A 91 -8.13 4.04 0.45
CA PHE A 91 -7.89 4.79 1.69
C PHE A 91 -6.91 4.03 2.59
N ALA A 92 -5.80 4.68 2.95
CA ALA A 92 -4.87 4.19 3.98
C ALA A 92 -5.51 4.28 5.38
N ASP A 93 -5.09 3.40 6.30
CA ASP A 93 -5.56 3.38 7.69
C ASP A 93 -5.32 4.73 8.38
N ARG A 94 -4.19 5.39 8.05
CA ARG A 94 -3.87 6.76 8.52
C ARG A 94 -4.85 7.83 8.01
N GLN A 95 -5.36 7.68 6.79
CA GLN A 95 -6.31 8.63 6.21
C GLN A 95 -7.68 8.46 6.86
N ILE A 96 -8.14 7.22 7.03
CA ILE A 96 -9.37 6.91 7.75
C ILE A 96 -9.30 7.47 9.17
N ALA A 97 -8.21 7.18 9.90
CA ALA A 97 -8.02 7.68 11.27
C ALA A 97 -8.06 9.22 11.34
N ARG A 98 -7.40 9.90 10.41
CA ARG A 98 -7.36 11.37 10.33
C ARG A 98 -8.73 11.97 10.00
N ASP A 99 -9.47 11.33 9.11
CA ASP A 99 -10.73 11.85 8.59
C ASP A 99 -11.93 11.50 9.48
N LEU A 100 -11.80 10.68 10.54
CA LEU A 100 -12.85 10.47 11.55
C LEU A 100 -12.92 11.60 12.59
N ARG A 101 -14.12 11.86 13.11
CA ARG A 101 -14.33 12.81 14.22
C ARG A 101 -13.74 12.24 15.52
N PRO A 102 -13.03 13.05 16.33
CA PRO A 102 -12.65 12.64 17.66
C PRO A 102 -13.90 12.58 18.55
N LYS A 103 -13.97 11.59 19.44
CA LYS A 103 -15.02 11.54 20.46
C LYS A 103 -14.70 12.55 21.56
N GLU A 104 -15.70 13.33 21.98
CA GLU A 104 -15.56 14.26 23.11
C GLU A 104 -15.13 13.50 24.38
N ALA A 105 -14.09 14.01 25.04
CA ALA A 105 -13.45 13.35 26.17
C ALA A 105 -14.29 13.55 27.45
N GLY A 106 -15.06 12.52 27.83
CA GLY A 106 -15.75 12.45 29.12
C GLY A 106 -15.07 11.53 30.14
N VAL A 107 -13.98 10.86 29.78
CA VAL A 107 -13.28 9.87 30.64
C VAL A 107 -11.78 10.15 30.61
N PRO A 108 -11.11 10.26 31.78
CA PRO A 108 -9.66 10.43 31.83
C PRO A 108 -8.97 9.23 31.16
N PRO A 109 -7.84 9.45 30.46
CA PRO A 109 -7.12 8.36 29.80
C PRO A 109 -6.71 7.30 30.81
N SER A 110 -6.93 6.03 30.44
CA SER A 110 -6.54 4.87 31.25
C SER A 110 -5.02 4.90 31.54
N PRO A 111 -4.57 4.56 32.76
CA PRO A 111 -3.14 4.59 33.12
C PRO A 111 -2.31 3.52 32.41
N MET A 112 -2.94 2.51 31.80
CA MET A 112 -2.29 1.58 30.86
C MET A 112 -2.44 2.11 29.44
N LYS A 113 -1.33 2.61 28.87
CA LYS A 113 -1.22 2.98 27.45
C LYS A 113 -1.15 1.73 26.58
N ASP A 114 -2.24 0.98 26.51
CA ASP A 114 -2.44 0.14 25.34
C ASP A 114 -3.01 1.02 24.23
N ASP A 115 -2.09 1.64 23.46
CA ASP A 115 -2.40 2.55 22.34
C ASP A 115 -3.15 1.84 21.19
N THR A 116 -3.38 0.54 21.33
CA THR A 116 -4.05 -0.30 20.34
C THR A 116 -5.58 -0.21 20.49
N VAL A 117 -6.11 -0.14 21.71
CA VAL A 117 -7.56 -0.14 21.95
C VAL A 117 -8.11 1.29 21.98
N TYR A 118 -8.98 1.62 21.04
CA TYR A 118 -9.66 2.92 21.04
C TYR A 118 -10.63 3.05 22.23
N THR A 119 -10.43 4.08 23.05
CA THR A 119 -11.29 4.42 24.19
C THR A 119 -11.97 5.77 24.03
N SER A 120 -11.20 6.82 23.72
CA SER A 120 -11.69 8.18 23.54
C SER A 120 -10.71 9.04 22.73
N GLY A 121 -11.11 10.26 22.36
CA GLY A 121 -10.24 11.24 21.72
C GLY A 121 -9.95 10.94 20.25
N ARG A 122 -8.73 11.31 19.80
CA ARG A 122 -8.31 11.21 18.40
C ARG A 122 -8.06 9.76 18.01
N VAL A 123 -8.58 9.37 16.85
CA VAL A 123 -8.30 8.06 16.26
C VAL A 123 -6.88 8.04 15.70
N LYS A 124 -6.11 6.99 16.03
CA LYS A 124 -4.78 6.70 15.49
C LYS A 124 -4.89 5.66 14.38
N GLU A 125 -3.89 5.62 13.50
CA GLU A 125 -3.78 4.62 12.42
C GLU A 125 -3.93 3.19 12.95
N ASP A 126 -3.28 2.88 14.08
CA ASP A 126 -3.30 1.52 14.63
C ASP A 126 -4.68 1.07 15.12
N HIS A 127 -5.52 2.00 15.62
CA HIS A 127 -6.91 1.70 15.97
C HIS A 127 -7.70 1.22 14.75
N VAL A 128 -7.50 1.86 13.58
CA VAL A 128 -8.16 1.48 12.33
C VAL A 128 -7.62 0.14 11.83
N ARG A 129 -6.30 -0.09 11.92
CA ARG A 129 -5.68 -1.38 11.57
C ARG A 129 -6.25 -2.54 12.38
N GLN A 130 -6.41 -2.37 13.69
CA GLN A 130 -7.03 -3.41 14.51
C GLN A 130 -8.52 -3.58 14.26
N LEU A 131 -9.24 -2.48 13.99
CA LEU A 131 -10.63 -2.57 13.55
C LEU A 131 -10.74 -3.42 12.28
N ARG A 132 -9.88 -3.17 11.27
CA ARG A 132 -9.80 -4.00 10.06
C ARG A 132 -9.56 -5.46 10.39
N ARG A 133 -8.57 -5.75 11.25
CA ARG A 133 -8.23 -7.11 11.68
C ARG A 133 -9.42 -7.82 12.34
N ARG A 134 -10.09 -7.14 13.27
CA ARG A 134 -11.28 -7.65 13.97
C ARG A 134 -12.45 -7.91 13.02
N LEU A 135 -12.64 -7.06 12.02
CA LEU A 135 -13.69 -7.18 11.01
C LEU A 135 -13.29 -8.03 9.79
N GLN A 136 -12.10 -8.63 9.82
CA GLN A 136 -11.52 -9.43 8.74
C GLN A 136 -11.50 -8.70 7.38
N VAL A 137 -11.18 -7.41 7.41
CA VAL A 137 -11.00 -6.58 6.21
C VAL A 137 -9.52 -6.57 5.86
N PHE A 138 -9.08 -7.54 5.06
CA PHE A 138 -7.69 -7.70 4.63
C PHE A 138 -7.56 -7.55 3.12
N PRO A 139 -6.40 -7.08 2.62
CA PRO A 139 -6.09 -7.23 1.21
C PRO A 139 -5.79 -8.69 0.90
N VAL A 140 -5.95 -9.07 -0.37
CA VAL A 140 -5.50 -10.36 -0.90
C VAL A 140 -4.35 -10.16 -1.88
N VAL A 141 -3.55 -11.21 -2.06
CA VAL A 141 -2.40 -11.23 -2.98
C VAL A 141 -2.87 -11.67 -4.34
N LYS A 142 -2.57 -10.90 -5.38
CA LYS A 142 -2.90 -11.22 -6.78
C LYS A 142 -1.65 -11.27 -7.64
N GLN A 143 -1.64 -12.18 -8.60
CA GLN A 143 -0.56 -12.34 -9.57
C GLN A 143 -0.79 -11.45 -10.81
N ILE A 144 0.31 -10.96 -11.37
CA ILE A 144 0.34 -10.30 -12.67
C ILE A 144 0.78 -11.37 -13.69
N ASP A 145 -0.20 -11.91 -14.41
CA ASP A 145 -0.03 -13.09 -15.29
C ASP A 145 -0.04 -12.76 -16.80
N THR A 146 -0.27 -11.48 -17.14
CA THR A 146 -0.45 -10.95 -18.52
C THR A 146 -1.69 -11.44 -19.29
N LEU A 147 -2.39 -12.47 -18.81
CA LEU A 147 -3.47 -13.18 -19.51
C LEU A 147 -4.80 -13.18 -18.75
N ALA A 148 -4.91 -12.41 -17.67
CA ALA A 148 -6.13 -12.26 -16.86
C ALA A 148 -6.70 -13.63 -16.42
N ALA A 149 -5.83 -14.49 -15.91
CA ALA A 149 -6.08 -15.84 -15.44
C ALA A 149 -6.54 -16.87 -16.50
N GLU A 150 -6.33 -16.61 -17.80
CA GLU A 150 -6.57 -17.62 -18.84
C GLU A 150 -5.65 -18.84 -18.67
N PHE A 151 -4.40 -18.59 -18.26
CA PHE A 151 -3.40 -19.61 -17.96
C PHE A 151 -2.76 -19.36 -16.60
N PRO A 152 -2.34 -20.41 -15.87
CA PRO A 152 -1.65 -20.25 -14.61
C PRO A 152 -0.29 -19.57 -14.83
N ALA A 153 0.02 -18.55 -14.02
CA ALA A 153 1.32 -17.90 -14.04
C ALA A 153 2.37 -18.74 -13.30
N GLU A 154 3.55 -18.86 -13.90
CA GLU A 154 4.71 -19.50 -13.27
C GLU A 154 5.54 -18.51 -12.42
N THR A 155 5.24 -17.21 -12.49
CA THR A 155 6.00 -16.15 -11.82
C THR A 155 5.25 -15.58 -10.62
N ASN A 156 6.01 -15.19 -9.58
CA ASN A 156 5.48 -14.51 -8.41
C ASN A 156 5.65 -12.99 -8.54
N TYR A 157 5.05 -12.41 -9.58
CA TYR A 157 4.92 -10.96 -9.70
C TYR A 157 3.57 -10.53 -9.11
N LEU A 158 3.58 -9.86 -7.98
CA LEU A 158 2.45 -9.76 -7.05
C LEU A 158 2.05 -8.31 -6.75
N TYR A 159 0.77 -8.11 -6.45
CA TYR A 159 0.24 -6.88 -5.86
C TYR A 159 -0.86 -7.21 -4.82
N LEU A 160 -1.18 -6.26 -3.95
CA LEU A 160 -2.25 -6.38 -2.98
C LEU A 160 -3.53 -5.68 -3.47
N THR A 161 -4.68 -6.24 -3.15
CA THR A 161 -5.97 -5.59 -3.43
C THR A 161 -7.05 -5.94 -2.42
N TYR A 162 -7.89 -4.97 -2.07
CA TYR A 162 -9.12 -5.18 -1.31
C TYR A 162 -10.33 -5.54 -2.20
N GLY A 163 -10.13 -5.56 -3.53
CA GLY A 163 -11.15 -5.92 -4.51
C GLY A 163 -11.31 -7.42 -4.75
N GLY A 164 -10.35 -8.24 -4.27
CA GLY A 164 -10.38 -9.69 -4.43
C GLY A 164 -11.00 -10.43 -3.24
N THR A 165 -11.21 -11.74 -3.41
CA THR A 165 -11.80 -12.64 -2.40
C THR A 165 -10.82 -13.68 -1.87
N GLU A 166 -9.75 -13.98 -2.61
CA GLU A 166 -8.76 -15.01 -2.27
C GLU A 166 -7.37 -14.63 -2.79
N HIS A 167 -6.34 -15.26 -2.22
CA HIS A 167 -4.96 -15.12 -2.69
C HIS A 167 -4.70 -16.02 -3.91
N ASP A 168 -4.03 -15.50 -4.93
CA ASP A 168 -3.60 -16.32 -6.08
C ASP A 168 -2.41 -17.22 -5.71
N VAL A 169 -1.59 -16.77 -4.76
CA VAL A 169 -0.45 -17.54 -4.23
C VAL A 169 -0.74 -17.92 -2.78
N PRO A 170 -0.52 -19.19 -2.38
CA PRO A 170 -0.76 -19.61 -1.01
C PRO A 170 0.05 -18.76 -0.01
N PRO A 171 -0.58 -18.27 1.06
CA PRO A 171 0.13 -17.68 2.18
C PRO A 171 1.19 -18.64 2.71
N SER A 172 2.31 -18.08 3.11
CA SER A 172 3.48 -18.85 3.53
C SER A 172 3.19 -19.63 4.81
N GLY A 173 3.01 -20.95 4.68
CA GLY A 173 2.67 -21.87 5.78
C GLY A 173 1.74 -23.01 5.37
N SER A 174 0.98 -22.85 4.29
CA SER A 174 0.17 -23.90 3.67
C SER A 174 0.92 -24.58 2.53
N ARG A 175 1.98 -25.35 2.82
CA ARG A 175 2.46 -26.32 1.83
C ARG A 175 1.46 -27.47 1.80
N ALA A 176 0.60 -27.50 0.77
CA ALA A 176 0.00 -28.76 0.37
C ALA A 176 1.15 -29.70 -0.04
N ALA A 177 1.11 -30.94 0.44
CA ALA A 177 2.07 -31.97 0.06
C ALA A 177 1.87 -32.29 -1.43
N GLY A 178 2.56 -31.57 -2.32
CA GLY A 178 2.43 -31.81 -3.76
C GLY A 178 3.12 -30.77 -4.65
N ASP A 179 3.16 -29.50 -4.24
CA ASP A 179 3.70 -28.45 -5.10
C ASP A 179 5.22 -28.34 -4.97
N ALA A 180 5.91 -28.84 -6.00
CA ALA A 180 7.31 -28.52 -6.22
C ALA A 180 7.45 -27.00 -6.37
N PRO A 181 8.49 -26.37 -5.81
CA PRO A 181 8.70 -24.95 -6.03
C PRO A 181 8.83 -24.72 -7.55
N ALA A 182 8.05 -23.77 -8.09
CA ALA A 182 8.34 -23.16 -9.37
C ALA A 182 9.75 -22.56 -9.26
N ALA A 183 10.73 -23.34 -9.66
CA ALA A 183 12.11 -22.88 -9.68
C ALA A 183 12.19 -21.89 -10.83
N SER A 184 12.69 -20.68 -10.57
CA SER A 184 13.20 -19.84 -11.67
C SER A 184 14.09 -20.73 -12.55
N PRO A 185 13.96 -20.66 -13.89
CA PRO A 185 14.57 -21.62 -14.83
C PRO A 185 16.12 -21.69 -14.78
N ARG A 186 16.79 -20.92 -13.92
CA ARG A 186 18.25 -20.92 -13.73
C ARG A 186 18.78 -21.86 -12.65
N ARG A 187 17.95 -22.62 -11.93
CA ARG A 187 18.42 -23.52 -10.85
C ARG A 187 19.12 -24.80 -11.34
N ALA A 188 19.23 -25.01 -12.66
CA ALA A 188 19.73 -26.24 -13.26
C ALA A 188 21.12 -26.10 -13.92
N GLN A 189 22.17 -25.67 -13.20
CA GLN A 189 23.56 -25.86 -13.65
C GLN A 189 24.60 -25.53 -12.56
N ARG A 190 24.68 -26.36 -11.52
CA ARG A 190 25.92 -26.64 -10.76
C ARG A 190 25.64 -27.69 -9.69
N ARG A 191 25.74 -28.96 -10.08
CA ARG A 191 25.99 -30.07 -9.15
C ARG A 191 27.35 -30.63 -9.51
N THR A 192 28.36 -30.26 -8.73
CA THR A 192 29.61 -31.01 -8.60
C THR A 192 29.54 -31.75 -7.28
N ASP A 193 29.77 -33.05 -7.33
CA ASP A 193 29.74 -33.93 -6.17
C ASP A 193 30.77 -33.53 -5.12
N SER A 194 30.32 -33.19 -3.92
CA SER A 194 31.14 -33.29 -2.72
C SER A 194 30.31 -33.83 -1.55
N LYS A 195 30.80 -34.95 -1.00
CA LYS A 195 30.30 -35.58 0.23
C LYS A 195 30.76 -34.74 1.42
N ASP A 196 29.93 -33.79 1.84
CA ASP A 196 29.92 -33.26 3.20
C ASP A 196 28.47 -32.87 3.51
N SER A 197 27.75 -33.76 4.20
CA SER A 197 26.38 -33.51 4.64
C SER A 197 26.39 -32.58 5.85
N VAL A 198 26.79 -31.34 5.66
CA VAL A 198 26.36 -30.25 6.53
C VAL A 198 24.89 -30.03 6.20
N GLN A 199 24.03 -30.29 7.19
CA GLN A 199 22.60 -30.09 7.10
C GLN A 199 22.34 -28.66 6.63
N ALA A 200 21.92 -28.50 5.37
CA ALA A 200 21.71 -27.17 4.79
C ALA A 200 20.76 -26.38 5.70
N PRO A 201 21.10 -25.13 6.08
CA PRO A 201 20.22 -24.34 6.92
C PRO A 201 18.84 -24.25 6.25
N MET A 202 17.78 -24.45 7.05
CA MET A 202 16.41 -24.31 6.58
C MET A 202 16.25 -22.96 5.87
N ALA A 203 15.85 -22.99 4.60
CA ALA A 203 15.68 -21.81 3.79
C ALA A 203 14.71 -20.85 4.49
N SER A 204 15.24 -19.72 4.94
CA SER A 204 14.49 -18.66 5.61
C SER A 204 14.03 -17.62 4.59
N LYS A 205 12.84 -17.06 4.79
CA LYS A 205 12.29 -15.98 3.98
C LYS A 205 12.77 -14.65 4.51
N ILE A 206 13.35 -13.83 3.66
CA ILE A 206 13.85 -12.51 4.01
C ILE A 206 13.20 -11.48 3.08
N ILE A 207 12.54 -10.49 3.68
CA ILE A 207 12.03 -9.35 2.91
C ILE A 207 13.17 -8.35 2.70
N VAL A 208 13.29 -7.81 1.48
CA VAL A 208 14.18 -6.70 1.14
C VAL A 208 13.31 -5.53 0.70
N LEU A 209 13.41 -4.41 1.42
CA LEU A 209 12.72 -3.17 1.03
C LEU A 209 13.56 -2.41 -0.01
N GLY A 210 12.95 -2.10 -1.15
CA GLY A 210 13.56 -1.29 -2.20
C GLY A 210 13.60 0.20 -1.86
N CYS A 211 13.95 1.03 -2.85
CA CYS A 211 14.17 2.46 -2.63
C CYS A 211 12.94 3.36 -2.84
N GLY A 212 11.88 2.83 -3.46
CA GLY A 212 10.78 3.64 -3.97
C GLY A 212 11.20 4.55 -5.12
N CYS A 213 10.41 5.59 -5.39
CA CYS A 213 10.64 6.49 -6.52
C CYS A 213 11.96 7.27 -6.39
N TYR A 214 12.66 7.41 -7.51
CA TYR A 214 13.86 8.23 -7.59
C TYR A 214 13.57 9.71 -7.33
N ARG A 215 14.51 10.36 -6.65
CA ARG A 215 14.49 11.78 -6.32
C ARG A 215 15.92 12.27 -6.11
N ILE A 216 16.13 13.59 -6.12
CA ILE A 216 17.45 14.16 -5.85
C ILE A 216 17.94 13.65 -4.48
N GLY A 217 19.12 13.03 -4.46
CA GLY A 217 19.70 12.39 -3.27
C GLY A 217 19.26 10.94 -3.01
N SER A 218 18.41 10.36 -3.86
CA SER A 218 17.99 8.96 -3.81
C SER A 218 17.79 8.42 -5.22
N SER A 219 18.85 7.85 -5.81
CA SER A 219 18.86 7.38 -7.21
C SER A 219 19.25 5.89 -7.30
N VAL A 220 19.73 5.47 -8.46
CA VAL A 220 20.03 4.09 -8.86
C VAL A 220 21.01 3.36 -7.94
N GLU A 221 21.84 4.09 -7.16
CA GLU A 221 22.74 3.49 -6.18
C GLU A 221 22.03 2.61 -5.15
N PHE A 222 20.81 2.99 -4.74
CA PHE A 222 20.02 2.21 -3.78
C PHE A 222 19.37 0.98 -4.43
N ASP A 223 19.07 1.05 -5.73
CA ASP A 223 18.63 -0.11 -6.49
C ASP A 223 19.76 -1.14 -6.62
N TRP A 224 20.99 -0.68 -6.91
CA TRP A 224 22.17 -1.55 -6.97
C TRP A 224 22.44 -2.25 -5.62
N CYS A 225 22.33 -1.53 -4.51
CA CYS A 225 22.45 -2.10 -3.16
C CYS A 225 21.38 -3.17 -2.91
N SER A 226 20.13 -2.91 -3.30
CA SER A 226 19.02 -3.85 -3.16
C SER A 226 19.23 -5.12 -3.98
N VAL A 227 19.57 -4.99 -5.27
CA VAL A 227 19.87 -6.12 -6.18
C VAL A 227 21.05 -6.96 -5.66
N SER A 228 22.10 -6.30 -5.17
CA SER A 228 23.25 -7.00 -4.59
C SER A 228 22.86 -7.81 -3.36
N CYS A 229 22.04 -7.23 -2.46
CA CYS A 229 21.51 -7.92 -1.29
C CYS A 229 20.66 -9.14 -1.68
N ILE A 230 19.75 -8.98 -2.64
CA ILE A 230 18.90 -10.06 -3.15
C ILE A 230 19.74 -11.21 -3.69
N LYS A 231 20.72 -10.92 -4.56
CA LYS A 231 21.64 -11.93 -5.13
C LYS A 231 22.43 -12.65 -4.06
N THR A 232 22.92 -11.94 -3.04
CA THR A 232 23.63 -12.54 -1.91
C THR A 232 22.71 -13.47 -1.10
N LEU A 233 21.49 -13.03 -0.76
CA LEU A 233 20.53 -13.84 -0.01
C LEU A 233 20.20 -15.14 -0.75
N ARG A 234 19.91 -15.06 -2.05
CA ARG A 234 19.65 -16.24 -2.89
C ARG A 234 20.87 -17.16 -3.00
N GLY A 235 22.06 -16.58 -3.12
CA GLY A 235 23.33 -17.32 -3.11
C GLY A 235 23.60 -18.08 -1.81
N LEU A 236 23.09 -17.56 -0.69
CA LEU A 236 23.14 -18.20 0.64
C LEU A 236 22.00 -19.21 0.87
N GLY A 237 21.09 -19.39 -0.10
CA GLY A 237 19.97 -20.32 -0.02
C GLY A 237 18.74 -19.80 0.71
N HIS A 238 18.64 -18.48 0.94
CA HIS A 238 17.44 -17.84 1.46
C HIS A 238 16.45 -17.50 0.34
N GLU A 239 15.16 -17.49 0.67
CA GLU A 239 14.11 -16.99 -0.22
C GLU A 239 14.03 -15.46 -0.08
N ALA A 240 14.26 -14.75 -1.18
CA ALA A 240 14.26 -13.29 -1.22
C ALA A 240 12.90 -12.78 -1.70
N ILE A 241 12.22 -12.04 -0.83
CA ILE A 241 10.94 -11.37 -1.11
C ILE A 241 11.22 -9.88 -1.25
N VAL A 242 10.89 -9.27 -2.39
CA VAL A 242 11.14 -7.84 -2.63
C VAL A 242 9.84 -7.07 -2.53
N ILE A 243 9.89 -5.91 -1.88
CA ILE A 243 8.81 -4.92 -1.90
C ILE A 243 9.39 -3.62 -2.45
N ASN A 244 8.87 -3.15 -3.58
CA ASN A 244 9.24 -1.87 -4.18
C ASN A 244 8.13 -1.38 -5.11
N CYS A 245 8.09 -0.09 -5.43
CA CYS A 245 7.06 0.51 -6.30
C CYS A 245 7.64 1.33 -7.46
N ASN A 246 8.95 1.30 -7.66
CA ASN A 246 9.59 2.04 -8.74
C ASN A 246 9.60 1.20 -10.03
N PRO A 247 8.89 1.60 -11.10
CA PRO A 247 8.87 0.83 -12.34
C PRO A 247 10.18 0.89 -13.13
N GLU A 248 11.12 1.78 -12.74
CA GLU A 248 12.39 1.99 -13.45
C GLU A 248 13.54 1.14 -12.90
N THR A 249 13.29 0.31 -11.88
CA THR A 249 14.34 -0.42 -11.15
C THR A 249 14.57 -1.85 -11.66
N VAL A 250 15.81 -2.31 -11.54
CA VAL A 250 16.16 -3.72 -11.75
C VAL A 250 15.69 -4.58 -10.57
N SER A 251 15.63 -4.04 -9.35
CA SER A 251 15.05 -4.77 -8.21
C SER A 251 13.57 -5.14 -8.39
N THR A 252 12.85 -4.45 -9.29
CA THR A 252 11.46 -4.78 -9.67
C THR A 252 11.36 -5.66 -10.91
N ASP A 253 12.46 -6.27 -11.34
CA ASP A 253 12.41 -7.42 -12.24
C ASP A 253 12.05 -8.67 -11.43
N PHE A 254 10.98 -9.36 -11.81
CA PHE A 254 10.52 -10.56 -11.10
C PHE A 254 11.52 -11.72 -11.21
N ASP A 255 12.45 -11.70 -12.17
CA ASP A 255 13.51 -12.72 -12.29
C ASP A 255 14.61 -12.58 -11.22
N GLU A 256 14.75 -11.39 -10.64
CA GLU A 256 15.80 -11.09 -9.67
C GLU A 256 15.50 -11.66 -8.27
N SER A 257 14.22 -11.86 -7.92
CA SER A 257 13.76 -12.35 -6.62
C SER A 257 12.90 -13.62 -6.71
N ASP A 258 12.57 -14.23 -5.57
CA ASP A 258 11.69 -15.42 -5.56
C ASP A 258 10.20 -15.01 -5.49
N LYS A 259 9.93 -13.84 -4.88
CA LYS A 259 8.64 -13.13 -4.94
C LYS A 259 8.88 -11.63 -5.02
N LEU A 260 8.16 -10.96 -5.91
CA LEU A 260 8.17 -9.51 -6.05
C LEU A 260 6.77 -8.95 -5.76
N TYR A 261 6.67 -8.11 -4.73
CA TYR A 261 5.50 -7.29 -4.45
C TYR A 261 5.71 -5.88 -5.02
N PHE A 262 4.97 -5.54 -6.08
CA PHE A 262 4.95 -4.18 -6.62
C PHE A 262 3.97 -3.32 -5.83
N GLU A 263 4.44 -2.81 -4.69
CA GLU A 263 3.58 -2.29 -3.63
C GLU A 263 4.15 -1.05 -2.94
N GLU A 264 3.28 -0.28 -2.29
CA GLU A 264 3.67 0.92 -1.54
C GLU A 264 4.62 0.56 -0.39
N LEU A 265 5.73 1.30 -0.27
CA LEU A 265 6.64 1.23 0.88
C LEU A 265 6.07 2.01 2.08
N SER A 266 4.88 1.62 2.52
CA SER A 266 4.24 2.15 3.74
C SER A 266 4.32 1.14 4.88
N GLN A 267 4.28 1.63 6.12
CA GLN A 267 4.22 0.75 7.30
C GLN A 267 3.02 -0.20 7.22
N GLU A 268 1.87 0.28 6.75
CA GLU A 268 0.66 -0.52 6.60
C GLU A 268 0.86 -1.68 5.63
N THR A 269 1.32 -1.39 4.41
CA THR A 269 1.52 -2.37 3.34
C THR A 269 2.60 -3.38 3.71
N VAL A 270 3.74 -2.93 4.23
CA VAL A 270 4.84 -3.82 4.63
C VAL A 270 4.40 -4.77 5.75
N LEU A 271 3.61 -4.29 6.72
CA LEU A 271 3.07 -5.14 7.78
C LEU A 271 2.01 -6.13 7.28
N ASP A 272 1.18 -5.73 6.30
CA ASP A 272 0.22 -6.64 5.67
C ASP A 272 0.95 -7.77 4.91
N ILE A 273 2.00 -7.44 4.14
CA ILE A 273 2.84 -8.46 3.46
C ILE A 273 3.58 -9.33 4.48
N ALA A 274 4.17 -8.76 5.52
CA ALA A 274 4.88 -9.51 6.55
C ALA A 274 3.95 -10.48 7.31
N ALA A 275 2.67 -10.10 7.53
CA ALA A 275 1.68 -10.99 8.14
C ALA A 275 1.32 -12.17 7.24
N ILE A 276 1.31 -11.98 5.91
CA ILE A 276 1.04 -13.03 4.91
C ILE A 276 2.24 -13.95 4.73
N GLU A 277 3.44 -13.38 4.64
CA GLU A 277 4.67 -14.10 4.28
C GLU A 277 5.41 -14.72 5.48
N GLN A 278 5.17 -14.20 6.69
CA GLN A 278 5.83 -14.61 7.93
C GLN A 278 7.36 -14.74 7.77
N PRO A 279 8.06 -13.67 7.35
CA PRO A 279 9.49 -13.74 7.09
C PRO A 279 10.29 -13.92 8.39
N ALA A 280 11.48 -14.49 8.27
CA ALA A 280 12.44 -14.58 9.37
C ALA A 280 13.05 -13.20 9.70
N GLY A 281 13.08 -12.29 8.73
CA GLY A 281 13.60 -10.94 8.92
C GLY A 281 13.29 -10.01 7.74
N VAL A 282 13.50 -8.72 7.97
CA VAL A 282 13.32 -7.65 6.97
C VAL A 282 14.60 -6.83 6.90
N VAL A 283 15.17 -6.69 5.70
CA VAL A 283 16.32 -5.84 5.42
C VAL A 283 15.83 -4.44 5.06
N VAL A 284 16.20 -3.47 5.88
CA VAL A 284 15.78 -2.05 5.75
C VAL A 284 16.95 -1.11 5.44
N SER A 285 18.18 -1.61 5.38
CA SER A 285 19.40 -0.80 5.31
C SER A 285 19.94 -0.56 3.90
N VAL A 286 19.29 -1.09 2.86
CA VAL A 286 19.79 -1.06 1.47
C VAL A 286 18.96 -0.20 0.52
N GLY A 287 17.73 0.16 0.91
CA GLY A 287 16.79 0.96 0.11
C GLY A 287 16.92 2.49 0.29
N GLY A 288 17.87 2.96 1.10
CA GLY A 288 18.03 4.39 1.37
C GLY A 288 17.09 4.91 2.46
N GLN A 289 16.49 6.09 2.23
CA GLN A 289 15.80 6.87 3.28
C GLN A 289 14.29 6.60 3.42
N THR A 290 13.65 6.05 2.38
CA THR A 290 12.20 5.79 2.29
C THR A 290 11.72 4.92 3.44
#